data_AF-A0A960T7I8-F1
#
_entry.id   AF-A0A960T7I8-F1
#
_cell.length_a   1.000
_cell.length_b   1.000
_cell.length_c   1.000
_cell.angle_alpha   90.00
_cell.angle_beta   90.00
_cell.angle_gamma   90.00
#
_symmetry.space_group_name_H-M   'P 1'
#
loop_
_entity.id
_entity.type
_entity.pdbx_description
1 polymer ?
#
loop_
_entity_poly.entity_id
_entity_poly.type
_entity_poly.pdbx_seq_one_letter_code
_entity_poly.pdbx_strand_id
1 'polypeptide(L)'
;CYWLKVWQLPETGRRSKGKPLINLLEDIREDERIATVKSVRHFEEEASLILVTRLGVIKKIELAHFKNVRRKGIWALTIDEGDELIAARELQPGQQVMLFTHNGMAVRFDEGTVRPMGRMARGVKGVTLKDEKDYVVGAEVVGGEESILVVCENGYGKRSAVDDFRQTNRGGVGVRSIITSERNGLVVGAVSVTDEDSLLMMSAQGQAVRIRMEDLRVMGRATQGVRLVNLKEGDSLVSIQKIESDGSEEEEADEESVE
;
A
#
# COMPACT_ATOMS: atom_id res chain seq x y z
N CYS A 1 11.61 10.57 -8.07
CA CYS A 1 11.32 9.34 -8.85
C CYS A 1 12.56 9.01 -9.66
N TYR A 2 13.04 7.78 -9.52
CA TYR A 2 14.26 7.30 -10.16
C TYR A 2 13.93 6.16 -11.12
N TRP A 3 14.84 5.94 -12.06
CA TRP A 3 14.80 4.78 -12.94
C TRP A 3 15.99 3.90 -12.67
N LEU A 4 15.72 2.60 -12.65
CA LEU A 4 16.74 1.58 -12.65
C LEU A 4 16.34 0.55 -13.70
N LYS A 5 17.18 0.38 -14.73
CA LYS A 5 16.92 -0.66 -15.72
C LYS A 5 17.19 -2.01 -15.06
N VAL A 6 16.31 -2.98 -15.29
CA VAL A 6 16.37 -4.29 -14.60
C VAL A 6 17.75 -4.95 -14.75
N TRP A 7 18.37 -4.87 -15.92
CA TRP A 7 19.71 -5.44 -16.16
C TRP A 7 20.86 -4.73 -15.43
N GLN A 8 20.62 -3.59 -14.79
CA GLN A 8 21.61 -2.93 -13.91
C GLN A 8 21.59 -3.50 -12.49
N LEU A 9 20.57 -4.29 -12.15
CA LEU A 9 20.53 -5.00 -10.88
C LEU A 9 21.61 -6.10 -10.87
N PRO A 10 22.33 -6.26 -9.75
CA PRO A 10 23.33 -7.32 -9.64
C PRO A 10 22.64 -8.69 -9.67
N GLU A 11 23.05 -9.54 -10.60
CA GLU A 11 22.63 -10.93 -10.60
C GLU A 11 23.31 -11.66 -9.44
N THR A 12 22.50 -12.19 -8.52
CA THR A 12 22.98 -12.94 -7.37
C THR A 12 22.06 -14.13 -7.10
N GLY A 13 22.60 -15.22 -6.55
CA GLY A 13 21.80 -16.42 -6.26
C GLY A 13 20.72 -16.16 -5.19
N ARG A 14 19.70 -17.02 -5.13
CA ARG A 14 18.50 -16.88 -4.26
C ARG A 14 18.79 -16.64 -2.76
N ARG A 15 19.93 -17.16 -2.25
CA ARG A 15 20.36 -17.00 -0.85
C ARG A 15 21.12 -15.69 -0.58
N SER A 16 21.46 -14.92 -1.61
CA SER A 16 22.18 -13.65 -1.48
C SER A 16 21.24 -12.54 -1.04
N LYS A 17 21.72 -11.64 -0.18
CA LYS A 17 20.99 -10.43 0.23
C LYS A 17 20.95 -9.34 -0.86
N GLY A 18 21.63 -9.55 -1.98
CA GLY A 18 21.74 -8.58 -3.07
C GLY A 18 22.53 -7.33 -2.66
N LYS A 19 22.25 -6.21 -3.33
CA LYS A 19 22.78 -4.88 -2.96
C LYS A 19 21.65 -3.97 -2.50
N PRO A 20 21.88 -3.10 -1.50
CA PRO A 20 20.91 -2.07 -1.13
C PRO A 20 20.51 -1.22 -2.34
N LEU A 21 19.21 -1.07 -2.58
CA LEU A 21 18.68 -0.34 -3.74
C LEU A 21 19.15 1.12 -3.78
N ILE A 22 19.26 1.76 -2.62
CA ILE A 22 19.76 3.14 -2.48
C ILE A 22 21.17 3.33 -3.06
N ASN A 23 22.02 2.29 -3.02
CA ASN A 23 23.38 2.36 -3.56
C ASN A 23 23.42 2.35 -5.09
N LEU A 24 22.28 2.06 -5.73
CA LEU A 24 22.14 2.06 -7.19
C LEU A 24 21.55 3.38 -7.70
N LEU A 25 21.26 4.33 -6.80
CA LEU A 25 20.65 5.63 -7.10
C LEU A 25 21.67 6.75 -6.82
N GLU A 26 21.87 7.67 -7.75
CA GLU A 26 23.00 8.63 -7.69
C GLU A 26 22.77 9.84 -6.76
N ASP A 27 21.53 10.29 -6.55
CA ASP A 27 21.21 11.58 -5.88
C ASP A 27 20.13 11.45 -4.77
N ILE A 28 20.08 10.32 -4.06
CA ILE A 28 19.16 10.15 -2.93
C ILE A 28 19.62 10.99 -1.73
N ARG A 29 18.69 11.70 -1.08
CA ARG A 29 18.99 12.51 0.11
C ARG A 29 19.05 11.64 1.37
N GLU A 30 19.72 12.12 2.42
CA GLU A 30 19.97 11.37 3.66
C GLU A 30 18.69 10.83 4.33
N ASP A 31 17.59 11.58 4.27
CA ASP A 31 16.29 11.17 4.82
C ASP A 31 15.28 10.70 3.77
N GLU A 32 15.67 10.62 2.50
CA GLU A 32 14.76 10.19 1.43
C GLU A 32 14.61 8.68 1.45
N ARG A 33 13.36 8.23 1.64
CA ARG A 33 13.00 6.81 1.64
C ARG A 33 12.27 6.44 0.37
N ILE A 34 12.44 5.20 -0.05
CA ILE A 34 11.72 4.65 -1.20
C ILE A 34 10.29 4.34 -0.77
N ALA A 35 9.33 5.13 -1.26
CA ALA A 35 7.91 4.90 -0.99
C ALA A 35 7.34 3.71 -1.76
N THR A 36 7.82 3.47 -2.99
CA THR A 36 7.27 2.45 -3.88
C THR A 36 8.24 2.12 -5.01
N VAL A 37 8.13 0.88 -5.52
CA VAL A 37 8.84 0.40 -6.70
C VAL A 37 7.79 -0.15 -7.66
N LYS A 38 7.84 0.30 -8.91
CA LYS A 38 6.93 -0.17 -9.97
C LYS A 38 7.75 -0.58 -11.19
N SER A 39 7.59 -1.83 -11.61
CA SER A 39 8.10 -2.30 -12.88
C SER A 39 7.22 -1.79 -14.02
N VAL A 40 7.83 -1.15 -15.02
CA VAL A 40 7.14 -0.62 -16.20
C VAL A 40 7.88 -1.11 -17.45
N ARG A 41 7.15 -1.74 -18.39
CA ARG A 41 7.68 -2.18 -19.67
C ARG A 41 7.52 -1.13 -20.76
N HIS A 42 6.34 -0.51 -20.82
CA HIS A 42 5.98 0.51 -21.80
C HIS A 42 5.36 1.72 -21.10
N PHE A 43 5.66 2.93 -21.59
CA PHE A 43 5.16 4.20 -21.05
C PHE A 43 4.04 4.81 -21.91
N GLU A 44 3.65 4.12 -22.98
CA GLU A 44 2.75 4.62 -24.02
C GLU A 44 1.32 4.07 -23.87
N GLU A 45 1.09 3.22 -22.87
CA GLU A 45 -0.23 2.69 -22.53
C GLU A 45 -1.09 3.80 -21.90
N GLU A 46 -2.43 3.70 -22.02
CA GLU A 46 -3.41 4.58 -21.36
C GLU A 46 -3.48 4.35 -19.83
N ALA A 47 -2.32 4.25 -19.20
CA ALA A 47 -2.15 4.07 -17.78
C ALA A 47 -1.81 5.40 -17.12
N SER A 48 -2.39 5.62 -15.94
CA SER A 48 -1.99 6.69 -15.04
C SER A 48 -1.37 6.12 -13.77
N LEU A 49 -0.65 6.96 -13.05
CA LEU A 49 -0.29 6.72 -11.66
C LEU A 49 -1.12 7.64 -10.77
N ILE A 50 -1.68 7.10 -9.70
CA ILE A 50 -2.08 7.89 -8.53
C ILE A 50 -0.91 7.93 -7.56
N LEU A 51 -0.61 9.13 -7.08
CA LEU A 51 0.34 9.39 -6.02
C LEU A 51 -0.45 9.86 -4.81
N VAL A 52 -0.25 9.21 -3.67
CA VAL A 52 -0.98 9.51 -2.43
C VAL A 52 0.00 9.81 -1.32
N THR A 53 -0.26 10.90 -0.61
CA THR A 53 0.54 11.33 0.52
C THR A 53 -0.11 10.95 1.85
N ARG A 54 0.71 10.95 2.91
CA ARG A 54 0.31 10.64 4.28
C ARG A 54 -0.79 11.58 4.78
N LEU A 55 -0.74 12.86 4.43
CA LEU A 55 -1.76 13.85 4.81
C LEU A 55 -2.99 13.86 3.88
N GLY A 56 -3.12 12.85 3.01
CA GLY A 56 -4.33 12.63 2.22
C GLY A 56 -4.44 13.48 0.96
N VAL A 57 -3.31 13.99 0.43
CA VAL A 57 -3.26 14.56 -0.92
C VAL A 57 -3.16 13.43 -1.92
N ILE A 58 -3.94 13.52 -3.00
CA ILE A 58 -3.88 12.61 -4.14
C ILE A 58 -3.58 13.38 -5.42
N LYS A 59 -2.76 12.79 -6.29
CA LYS A 59 -2.51 13.29 -7.63
C LYS A 59 -2.59 12.17 -8.66
N LYS A 60 -3.32 12.40 -9.75
CA LYS A 60 -3.28 11.56 -10.95
C LYS A 60 -2.30 12.16 -11.96
N ILE A 61 -1.42 11.32 -12.52
CA ILE A 61 -0.46 11.71 -13.55
C ILE A 61 -0.32 10.58 -14.57
N GLU A 62 -0.35 10.93 -15.86
CA GLU A 62 -0.19 9.95 -16.93
C GLU A 62 1.21 9.32 -16.89
N LEU A 63 1.29 8.01 -17.14
CA LEU A 63 2.55 7.26 -17.09
C LEU A 63 3.57 7.80 -18.10
N ALA A 64 3.11 8.34 -19.23
CA ALA A 64 3.93 8.97 -20.26
C ALA A 64 4.82 10.11 -19.74
N HIS A 65 4.42 10.80 -18.66
CA HIS A 65 5.27 11.83 -18.03
C HIS A 65 6.57 11.28 -17.45
N PHE A 66 6.65 9.96 -17.24
CA PHE A 66 7.83 9.27 -16.74
C PHE A 66 8.67 8.64 -17.85
N LYS A 67 8.31 8.76 -19.14
CA LYS A 67 9.05 8.14 -20.27
C LYS A 67 10.52 8.56 -20.41
N ASN A 68 10.95 9.67 -19.80
CA ASN A 68 12.33 10.15 -19.92
C ASN A 68 12.88 10.58 -18.54
N VAL A 69 13.37 9.63 -17.76
CA VAL A 69 14.01 9.91 -16.46
C VAL A 69 15.52 9.98 -16.60
N ARG A 70 16.12 11.02 -16.02
CA ARG A 70 17.57 11.19 -15.92
C ARG A 70 18.11 10.31 -14.79
N ARG A 71 19.41 10.00 -14.80
CA ARG A 71 20.06 9.23 -13.72
C ARG A 71 19.84 9.82 -12.32
N LYS A 72 19.86 11.15 -12.23
CA LYS A 72 19.58 11.95 -11.02
C LYS A 72 18.10 11.92 -10.57
N GLY A 73 17.25 11.15 -11.26
CA GLY A 73 15.82 11.13 -11.05
C GLY A 73 15.11 12.36 -11.62
N ILE A 74 13.79 12.36 -11.46
CA ILE A 74 12.90 13.47 -11.79
C ILE A 74 11.89 13.71 -10.69
N TRP A 75 11.42 14.96 -10.62
CA TRP A 75 10.27 15.35 -9.81
C TRP A 75 9.02 14.62 -10.28
N ALA A 76 8.28 14.05 -9.32
CA ALA A 76 7.03 13.34 -9.56
C ALA A 76 5.85 13.98 -8.86
N LEU A 77 6.09 14.70 -7.75
CA LEU A 77 5.10 15.33 -6.88
C LEU A 77 5.78 16.46 -6.11
N THR A 78 5.06 17.55 -5.87
CA THR A 78 5.43 18.56 -4.86
C THR A 78 4.75 18.17 -3.57
N ILE A 79 5.53 17.91 -2.53
CA ILE A 79 5.08 17.46 -1.20
C ILE A 79 5.17 18.65 -0.25
N ASP A 80 4.12 18.86 0.56
CA ASP A 80 4.10 19.93 1.55
C ASP A 80 5.01 19.61 2.73
N GLU A 81 5.37 20.62 3.51
CA GLU A 81 6.13 20.43 4.74
C GLU A 81 5.37 19.54 5.73
N GLY A 82 6.05 18.53 6.30
CA GLY A 82 5.45 17.55 7.20
C GLY A 82 4.62 16.44 6.53
N ASP A 83 4.53 16.44 5.19
CA ASP A 83 3.87 15.38 4.43
C ASP A 83 4.91 14.44 3.78
N GLU A 84 4.48 13.24 3.40
CA GLU A 84 5.33 12.25 2.73
C GLU A 84 4.51 11.44 1.73
N LEU A 85 5.16 10.98 0.64
CA LEU A 85 4.52 10.06 -0.30
C LEU A 85 4.45 8.66 0.34
N ILE A 86 3.26 8.08 0.44
CA ILE A 86 3.08 6.73 1.01
C ILE A 86 2.79 5.67 -0.07
N ALA A 87 2.28 6.08 -1.23
CA ALA A 87 1.91 5.15 -2.28
C ALA A 87 2.00 5.79 -3.67
N ALA A 88 2.48 4.99 -4.62
CA ALA A 88 2.14 5.16 -6.03
C ALA A 88 1.45 3.88 -6.50
N ARG A 89 0.30 4.02 -7.16
CA ARG A 89 -0.44 2.90 -7.77
C ARG A 89 -0.74 3.23 -9.21
N GLU A 90 -0.59 2.23 -10.06
CA GLU A 90 -1.07 2.30 -11.42
C GLU A 90 -2.59 2.19 -11.43
N LEU A 91 -3.22 2.92 -12.33
CA LEU A 91 -4.65 2.85 -12.57
C LEU A 91 -4.95 2.91 -14.06
N GLN A 92 -6.02 2.23 -14.43
CA GLN A 92 -6.66 2.28 -15.73
C GLN A 92 -7.99 3.01 -15.65
N PRO A 93 -8.49 3.57 -16.77
CA PRO A 93 -9.81 4.18 -16.82
C PRO A 93 -10.92 3.23 -16.31
N GLY A 94 -11.84 3.76 -15.52
CA GLY A 94 -12.96 2.99 -14.94
C GLY A 94 -12.65 2.28 -13.63
N GLN A 95 -11.39 2.24 -13.19
CA GLN A 95 -11.05 1.76 -11.84
C GLN A 95 -11.35 2.82 -10.77
N GLN A 96 -11.41 2.35 -9.53
CA GLN A 96 -11.72 3.20 -8.38
C GLN A 96 -10.54 3.26 -7.42
N VAL A 97 -10.46 4.36 -6.68
CA VAL A 97 -9.43 4.58 -5.67
C VAL A 97 -10.05 4.45 -4.28
N MET A 98 -9.35 3.71 -3.42
CA MET A 98 -9.68 3.58 -2.00
C MET A 98 -8.53 4.11 -1.14
N LEU A 99 -8.84 5.04 -0.25
CA LEU A 99 -7.90 5.58 0.73
C LEU A 99 -8.34 5.15 2.13
N PHE A 100 -7.39 4.70 2.95
CA PHE A 100 -7.64 4.21 4.30
C PHE A 100 -6.87 5.04 5.31
N THR A 101 -7.49 5.37 6.43
CA THR A 101 -6.87 6.18 7.49
C THR A 101 -6.57 5.36 8.74
N HIS A 102 -5.61 5.85 9.52
CA HIS A 102 -5.18 5.28 10.79
C HIS A 102 -6.34 5.13 11.79
N ASN A 103 -7.29 6.05 11.77
CA ASN A 103 -8.52 6.00 12.58
C ASN A 103 -9.60 5.03 12.05
N GLY A 104 -9.29 4.18 11.06
CA GLY A 104 -10.22 3.18 10.55
C GLY A 104 -11.33 3.76 9.68
N MET A 105 -11.04 4.83 8.94
CA MET A 105 -11.94 5.36 7.90
C MET A 105 -11.46 4.94 6.51
N ALA A 106 -12.39 4.85 5.56
CA ALA A 106 -12.12 4.56 4.16
C ALA A 106 -12.92 5.46 3.23
N VAL A 107 -12.28 6.03 2.22
CA VAL A 107 -12.92 6.78 1.14
C VAL A 107 -12.76 5.99 -0.15
N ARG A 108 -13.87 5.61 -0.79
CA ARG A 108 -13.90 5.00 -2.13
C ARG A 108 -14.47 6.01 -3.12
N PHE A 109 -13.77 6.30 -4.21
CA PHE A 109 -14.25 7.21 -5.26
C PHE A 109 -13.72 6.79 -6.64
N ASP A 110 -14.45 7.22 -7.67
CA ASP A 110 -14.06 7.02 -9.07
C ASP A 110 -12.81 7.84 -9.44
N GLU A 111 -11.90 7.24 -10.21
CA GLU A 111 -10.64 7.88 -10.60
C GLU A 111 -10.85 9.17 -11.41
N GLY A 112 -11.95 9.25 -12.18
CA GLY A 112 -12.33 10.42 -12.97
C GLY A 112 -12.57 11.67 -12.14
N THR A 113 -12.81 11.54 -10.83
CA THR A 113 -12.92 12.68 -9.90
C THR A 113 -11.59 13.39 -9.63
N VAL A 114 -10.46 12.80 -10.04
CA VAL A 114 -9.12 13.38 -10.00
C VAL A 114 -8.67 13.64 -11.43
N ARG A 115 -8.56 14.90 -11.84
CA ARG A 115 -8.02 15.22 -13.18
C ARG A 115 -6.53 14.86 -13.28
N PRO A 116 -6.03 14.47 -14.47
CA PRO A 116 -4.59 14.36 -14.71
C PRO A 116 -3.88 15.69 -14.46
N MET A 117 -2.65 15.62 -13.94
CA MET A 117 -1.80 16.76 -13.66
C MET A 117 -0.34 16.48 -13.99
N GLY A 118 0.42 17.54 -14.24
CA GLY A 118 1.85 17.46 -14.48
C GLY A 118 2.68 17.10 -13.23
N ARG A 119 3.97 16.82 -13.48
CA ARG A 119 4.94 16.37 -12.47
C ARG A 119 5.10 17.33 -11.28
N MET A 120 5.14 18.64 -11.53
CA MET A 120 5.34 19.68 -10.49
C MET A 120 4.07 20.02 -9.71
N ALA A 121 2.91 19.49 -10.10
CA ALA A 121 1.67 19.77 -9.38
C ALA A 121 1.67 19.09 -8.01
N ARG A 122 1.06 19.76 -7.04
CA ARG A 122 0.83 19.29 -5.66
C ARG A 122 -0.22 18.18 -5.59
N GLY A 123 -1.27 18.24 -6.41
CA GLY A 123 -2.43 17.36 -6.30
C GLY A 123 -3.63 18.02 -5.61
N VAL A 124 -4.64 17.23 -5.30
CA VAL A 124 -5.91 17.64 -4.68
C VAL A 124 -6.19 16.81 -3.44
N LYS A 125 -7.12 17.25 -2.59
CA LYS A 125 -7.52 16.49 -1.41
C LYS A 125 -8.16 15.15 -1.80
N GLY A 126 -7.63 14.04 -1.32
CA GLY A 126 -8.18 12.69 -1.52
C GLY A 126 -9.11 12.26 -0.39
N VAL A 127 -8.76 12.60 0.85
CA VAL A 127 -9.53 12.29 2.08
C VAL A 127 -9.47 13.46 3.06
N THR A 128 -10.53 13.64 3.85
CA THR A 128 -10.49 14.50 5.04
C THR A 128 -10.15 13.64 6.25
N LEU A 129 -8.99 13.89 6.84
CA LEU A 129 -8.52 13.28 8.07
C LEU A 129 -9.35 13.79 9.26
N LYS A 130 -9.63 12.90 10.22
CA LYS A 130 -10.59 13.20 11.29
C LYS A 130 -10.03 14.15 12.36
N ASP A 131 -8.74 14.06 12.61
CA ASP A 131 -8.01 14.86 13.59
C ASP A 131 -6.52 14.93 13.21
N GLU A 132 -5.72 15.68 13.96
CA GLU A 132 -4.29 15.93 13.69
C GLU A 132 -3.41 14.69 13.83
N LYS A 133 -3.88 13.63 14.49
CA LYS A 133 -3.14 12.37 14.67
C LYS A 133 -3.54 11.32 13.63
N ASP A 134 -4.59 11.59 12.85
CA ASP A 134 -5.02 10.73 11.76
C ASP A 134 -4.14 10.95 10.52
N TYR A 135 -3.97 9.90 9.74
CA TYR A 135 -3.18 9.93 8.51
C TYR A 135 -3.56 8.76 7.62
N VAL A 136 -3.18 8.83 6.34
CA VAL A 136 -3.40 7.74 5.39
C VAL A 136 -2.42 6.61 5.65
N VAL A 137 -2.94 5.39 5.78
CA VAL A 137 -2.18 4.14 6.03
C VAL A 137 -2.22 3.19 4.83
N GLY A 138 -3.08 3.44 3.86
CA GLY A 138 -3.21 2.61 2.66
C GLY A 138 -3.90 3.36 1.53
N ALA A 139 -3.46 3.07 0.31
CA ALA A 139 -4.04 3.62 -0.91
C ALA A 139 -4.04 2.54 -1.99
N GLU A 140 -5.23 2.12 -2.37
CA GLU A 140 -5.45 0.96 -3.24
C GLU A 140 -6.29 1.37 -4.46
N VAL A 141 -6.00 0.73 -5.60
CA VAL A 141 -6.80 0.83 -6.82
C VAL A 141 -7.53 -0.49 -6.96
N VAL A 142 -8.84 -0.43 -7.19
CA VAL A 142 -9.71 -1.62 -7.18
C VAL A 142 -10.59 -1.67 -8.43
N GLY A 143 -10.80 -2.89 -8.94
CA GLY A 143 -11.67 -3.20 -10.07
C GLY A 143 -13.03 -3.79 -9.69
N GLY A 144 -13.19 -4.29 -8.45
CA GLY A 144 -14.46 -4.73 -7.88
C GLY A 144 -14.51 -6.23 -7.50
N GLU A 145 -13.62 -7.06 -8.04
CA GLU A 145 -13.53 -8.48 -7.69
C GLU A 145 -12.69 -8.72 -6.42
N GLU A 146 -11.92 -7.71 -6.01
CA GLU A 146 -11.04 -7.81 -4.88
C GLU A 146 -11.77 -7.60 -3.54
N SER A 147 -11.06 -7.93 -2.47
CA SER A 147 -11.47 -7.64 -1.11
C SER A 147 -10.40 -6.79 -0.43
N ILE A 148 -10.77 -6.06 0.61
CA ILE A 148 -9.86 -5.24 1.39
C ILE A 148 -9.58 -5.94 2.71
N LEU A 149 -8.29 -6.23 2.97
CA LEU A 149 -7.82 -6.59 4.29
C LEU A 149 -7.40 -5.32 5.04
N VAL A 150 -8.01 -5.09 6.21
CA VAL A 150 -7.64 -4.02 7.14
C VAL A 150 -7.05 -4.64 8.40
N VAL A 151 -5.87 -4.17 8.81
CA VAL A 151 -5.13 -4.70 9.97
C VAL A 151 -4.89 -3.58 10.98
N CYS A 152 -5.07 -3.90 12.27
CA CYS A 152 -4.84 -3.00 13.40
C CYS A 152 -3.61 -3.42 14.20
N GLU A 153 -3.05 -2.45 14.93
CA GLU A 153 -1.80 -2.58 15.69
C GLU A 153 -1.81 -3.70 16.74
N ASN A 154 -2.95 -4.05 17.35
CA ASN A 154 -3.02 -5.11 18.36
C ASN A 154 -3.23 -6.52 17.75
N GLY A 155 -2.95 -6.70 16.46
CA GLY A 155 -3.03 -8.00 15.79
C GLY A 155 -4.44 -8.44 15.41
N TYR A 156 -5.39 -7.49 15.37
CA TYR A 156 -6.74 -7.72 14.89
C TYR A 156 -6.91 -7.18 13.48
N GLY A 157 -7.80 -7.78 12.71
CA GLY A 157 -8.12 -7.29 11.38
C GLY A 157 -9.29 -8.00 10.78
N LYS A 158 -9.60 -7.67 9.54
CA LYS A 158 -10.66 -8.33 8.79
C LYS A 158 -10.54 -8.08 7.30
N ARG A 159 -11.15 -8.99 6.56
CA ARG A 159 -11.32 -8.92 5.12
C ARG A 159 -12.76 -8.56 4.78
N SER A 160 -12.97 -7.53 3.96
CA SER A 160 -14.30 -7.08 3.54
C SER A 160 -14.34 -6.91 2.03
N ALA A 161 -15.45 -7.28 1.39
CA ALA A 161 -15.60 -7.06 -0.06
C ALA A 161 -15.49 -5.57 -0.37
N VAL A 162 -14.89 -5.22 -1.52
CA VAL A 162 -14.81 -3.81 -1.98
C VAL A 162 -16.21 -3.18 -2.03
N ASP A 163 -17.22 -3.95 -2.41
CA ASP A 163 -18.62 -3.50 -2.51
C ASP A 163 -19.32 -3.18 -1.19
N ASP A 164 -18.81 -3.66 -0.05
CA ASP A 164 -19.30 -3.21 1.26
C ASP A 164 -18.96 -1.74 1.54
N PHE A 165 -17.93 -1.22 0.85
CA PHE A 165 -17.55 0.18 0.90
C PHE A 165 -18.33 0.94 -0.15
N ARG A 166 -19.44 1.56 0.27
CA ARG A 166 -20.19 2.46 -0.60
C ARG A 166 -19.27 3.54 -1.19
N GLN A 167 -19.51 3.91 -2.44
CA GLN A 167 -18.85 5.05 -3.04
C GLN A 167 -19.18 6.33 -2.25
N THR A 168 -18.17 7.17 -2.06
CA THR A 168 -18.23 8.44 -1.34
C THR A 168 -17.61 9.54 -2.20
N ASN A 169 -17.83 10.79 -1.81
CA ASN A 169 -17.17 11.91 -2.48
C ASN A 169 -15.67 11.91 -2.15
N ARG A 170 -14.84 12.12 -3.18
CA ARG A 170 -13.42 12.41 -3.00
C ARG A 170 -13.23 13.59 -2.07
N GLY A 171 -12.31 13.47 -1.12
CA GLY A 171 -12.03 14.50 -0.11
C GLY A 171 -13.00 14.49 1.07
N GLY A 172 -13.97 13.58 1.12
CA GLY A 172 -14.80 13.36 2.30
C GLY A 172 -14.07 12.62 3.42
N VAL A 173 -14.75 12.43 4.55
CA VAL A 173 -14.26 11.62 5.69
C VAL A 173 -14.41 10.11 5.42
N GLY A 174 -15.30 9.73 4.51
CA GLY A 174 -15.51 8.34 4.12
C GLY A 174 -16.44 7.57 5.04
N VAL A 175 -16.28 6.25 5.08
CA VAL A 175 -17.04 5.32 5.90
C VAL A 175 -16.11 4.52 6.80
N ARG A 176 -16.64 4.01 7.92
CA ARG A 176 -15.85 3.16 8.82
C ARG A 176 -15.40 1.88 8.10
N SER A 177 -14.08 1.66 8.07
CA SER A 177 -13.45 0.48 7.50
C SER A 177 -13.26 -0.63 8.52
N ILE A 178 -13.12 -0.31 9.81
CA ILE A 178 -13.05 -1.24 10.94
C ILE A 178 -13.40 -0.48 12.23
N ILE A 179 -13.85 -1.18 13.27
CA ILE A 179 -14.02 -0.57 14.60
C ILE A 179 -12.66 -0.53 15.32
N THR A 180 -12.04 0.65 15.36
CA THR A 180 -10.91 0.93 16.25
C THR A 180 -11.41 1.01 17.69
N SER A 181 -10.75 0.29 18.59
CA SER A 181 -11.10 0.20 20.02
C SER A 181 -9.84 -0.11 20.83
N GLU A 182 -9.87 -0.04 22.15
CA GLU A 182 -8.71 -0.44 22.98
C GLU A 182 -8.23 -1.86 22.67
N ARG A 183 -9.16 -2.77 22.37
CA ARG A 183 -8.83 -4.15 21.95
C ARG A 183 -8.07 -4.17 20.63
N ASN A 184 -8.56 -3.48 19.63
CA ASN A 184 -8.02 -3.53 18.27
C ASN A 184 -6.78 -2.66 18.09
N GLY A 185 -6.74 -1.53 18.79
CA GLY A 185 -5.91 -0.39 18.48
C GLY A 185 -6.34 0.30 17.18
N LEU A 186 -5.42 1.11 16.65
CA LEU A 186 -5.56 1.86 15.39
C LEU A 186 -5.09 1.02 14.19
N VAL A 187 -5.42 1.47 12.99
CA VAL A 187 -5.13 0.73 11.75
C VAL A 187 -3.67 0.93 11.36
N VAL A 188 -2.93 -0.17 11.19
CA VAL A 188 -1.54 -0.15 10.72
C VAL A 188 -1.44 -0.19 9.19
N GLY A 189 -2.43 -0.77 8.52
CA GLY A 189 -2.46 -0.81 7.07
C GLY A 189 -3.75 -1.41 6.50
N ALA A 190 -3.97 -1.14 5.23
CA ALA A 190 -5.05 -1.73 4.45
C ALA A 190 -4.56 -2.02 3.03
N VAL A 191 -4.87 -3.22 2.53
CA VAL A 191 -4.40 -3.70 1.22
C VAL A 191 -5.53 -4.40 0.47
N SER A 192 -5.54 -4.25 -0.86
CA SER A 192 -6.41 -5.03 -1.74
C SER A 192 -5.85 -6.45 -1.92
N VAL A 193 -6.68 -7.46 -1.73
CA VAL A 193 -6.31 -8.88 -1.75
C VAL A 193 -7.34 -9.76 -2.44
N THR A 194 -6.87 -10.82 -3.08
CA THR A 194 -7.65 -11.97 -3.56
C THR A 194 -7.55 -13.14 -2.59
N ASP A 195 -8.23 -14.25 -2.87
CA ASP A 195 -8.13 -15.48 -2.05
C ASP A 195 -6.75 -16.14 -2.10
N GLU A 196 -6.02 -15.93 -3.20
CA GLU A 196 -4.71 -16.54 -3.45
C GLU A 196 -3.57 -15.80 -2.73
N ASP A 197 -3.79 -14.54 -2.38
CA ASP A 197 -2.76 -13.72 -1.75
C ASP A 197 -2.40 -14.21 -0.34
N SER A 198 -1.21 -13.81 0.12
CA SER A 198 -0.80 -13.93 1.51
C SER A 198 -0.49 -12.55 2.10
N LEU A 199 -0.56 -12.44 3.43
CA LEU A 199 -0.13 -11.24 4.16
C LEU A 199 1.00 -11.60 5.12
N LEU A 200 2.12 -10.92 5.00
CA LEU A 200 3.18 -10.89 6.00
C LEU A 200 2.97 -9.71 6.94
N MET A 201 3.01 -9.95 8.24
CA MET A 201 2.89 -8.96 9.30
C MET A 201 4.15 -8.99 10.15
N MET A 202 4.64 -7.82 10.57
CA MET A 202 5.81 -7.71 11.44
C MET A 202 5.49 -6.83 12.65
N SER A 203 5.86 -7.32 13.83
CA SER A 203 5.71 -6.61 15.10
C SER A 203 6.92 -5.76 15.46
N ALA A 204 6.74 -4.81 16.37
CA ALA A 204 7.80 -3.94 16.87
C ALA A 204 8.94 -4.74 17.54
N GLN A 205 8.61 -5.87 18.19
CA GLN A 205 9.58 -6.76 18.82
C GLN A 205 10.14 -7.84 17.86
N GLY A 206 9.83 -7.76 16.56
CA GLY A 206 10.43 -8.62 15.52
C GLY A 206 9.72 -9.95 15.29
N GLN A 207 8.49 -10.13 15.79
CA GLN A 207 7.68 -11.30 15.40
C GLN A 207 7.19 -11.11 13.97
N ALA A 208 7.51 -12.06 13.08
CA ALA A 208 7.00 -12.10 11.71
C ALA A 208 5.95 -13.21 11.58
N VAL A 209 4.80 -12.91 10.99
CA VAL A 209 3.69 -13.86 10.80
C VAL A 209 3.13 -13.73 9.39
N ARG A 210 3.08 -14.85 8.66
CA ARG A 210 2.41 -14.95 7.36
C ARG A 210 1.04 -15.62 7.57
N ILE A 211 0.01 -15.08 6.94
CA ILE A 211 -1.32 -15.70 6.84
C ILE A 211 -1.76 -15.77 5.38
N ARG A 212 -2.49 -16.81 4.99
CA ARG A 212 -3.10 -16.90 3.66
C ARG A 212 -4.50 -16.30 3.68
N MET A 213 -4.89 -15.66 2.58
CA MET A 213 -6.19 -14.98 2.52
C MET A 213 -7.37 -15.96 2.44
N GLU A 214 -7.18 -17.15 1.89
CA GLU A 214 -8.16 -18.25 1.88
C GLU A 214 -8.62 -18.66 3.30
N ASP A 215 -7.72 -18.58 4.30
CA ASP A 215 -8.01 -18.94 5.69
C ASP A 215 -8.85 -17.85 6.40
N LEU A 216 -8.97 -16.67 5.78
CA LEU A 216 -9.66 -15.51 6.36
C LEU A 216 -10.98 -15.23 5.62
N ARG A 217 -12.09 -15.57 6.28
CA ARG A 217 -13.43 -15.29 5.75
C ARG A 217 -13.68 -13.80 5.51
N VAL A 218 -14.40 -13.50 4.43
CA VAL A 218 -14.94 -12.17 4.15
C VAL A 218 -16.07 -11.84 5.12
N MET A 219 -16.09 -10.60 5.62
CA MET A 219 -17.12 -10.11 6.55
C MET A 219 -17.39 -8.61 6.39
N GLY A 220 -18.52 -8.16 6.92
CA GLY A 220 -18.96 -6.77 6.80
C GLY A 220 -17.99 -5.75 7.38
N ARG A 221 -17.92 -4.57 6.76
CA ARG A 221 -16.90 -3.56 7.07
C ARG A 221 -16.97 -2.90 8.46
N ALA A 222 -18.16 -2.78 9.05
CA ALA A 222 -18.35 -2.02 10.28
C ALA A 222 -18.33 -2.93 11.53
N THR A 223 -17.33 -3.81 11.61
CA THR A 223 -17.16 -4.79 12.70
C THR A 223 -15.79 -4.64 13.36
N GLN A 224 -15.57 -5.32 14.49
CA GLN A 224 -14.25 -5.39 15.14
C GLN A 224 -13.28 -6.34 14.45
N GLY A 225 -13.75 -7.21 13.55
CA GLY A 225 -12.91 -8.24 12.94
C GLY A 225 -12.50 -9.36 13.89
N VAL A 226 -11.48 -10.10 13.49
CA VAL A 226 -10.95 -11.29 14.17
C VAL A 226 -9.48 -11.10 14.51
N ARG A 227 -8.95 -11.94 15.39
CA ARG A 227 -7.51 -11.95 15.70
C ARG A 227 -6.77 -12.60 14.53
N LEU A 228 -5.78 -11.89 13.99
CA LEU A 228 -4.91 -12.37 12.91
C LEU A 228 -3.60 -12.93 13.46
N VAL A 229 -3.10 -12.33 14.56
CA VAL A 229 -1.85 -12.75 15.20
C VAL A 229 -1.99 -12.68 16.72
N ASN A 230 -1.33 -13.60 17.41
CA ASN A 230 -1.17 -13.56 18.86
C ASN A 230 0.16 -12.87 19.20
N LEU A 231 0.09 -11.58 19.51
CA LEU A 231 1.25 -10.77 19.90
C LEU A 231 1.67 -11.06 21.33
N LYS A 232 2.96 -10.82 21.63
CA LYS A 232 3.47 -10.83 22.99
C LYS A 232 2.93 -9.62 23.76
N GLU A 233 2.96 -9.71 25.09
CA GLU A 233 2.57 -8.59 25.95
C GLU A 233 3.45 -7.36 25.67
N GLY A 234 2.80 -6.20 25.46
CA GLY A 234 3.47 -4.94 25.11
C GLY A 234 4.02 -4.88 23.69
N ASP A 235 3.72 -5.85 22.82
CA ASP A 235 4.09 -5.83 21.41
C ASP A 235 2.94 -5.29 20.53
N SER A 236 3.28 -4.76 19.36
CA SER A 236 2.31 -4.20 18.41
C SER A 236 2.79 -4.43 16.98
N LEU A 237 1.84 -4.57 16.06
CA LEU A 237 2.13 -4.60 14.63
C LEU A 237 2.57 -3.22 14.14
N VAL A 238 3.68 -3.19 13.40
CA VAL A 238 4.25 -1.95 12.84
C VAL A 238 4.24 -1.92 11.33
N SER A 239 4.15 -3.08 10.67
CA SER A 239 4.07 -3.14 9.21
C SER A 239 3.35 -4.38 8.72
N ILE A 240 2.71 -4.23 7.56
CA ILE A 240 2.11 -5.33 6.81
C ILE A 240 2.61 -5.27 5.36
N GLN A 241 2.71 -6.43 4.72
CA GLN A 241 3.11 -6.55 3.32
C GLN A 241 2.29 -7.65 2.65
N LYS A 242 1.63 -7.32 1.55
CA LYS A 242 0.99 -8.30 0.69
C LYS A 242 2.07 -9.09 -0.06
N ILE A 243 1.93 -10.41 -0.07
CA ILE A 243 2.69 -11.33 -0.91
C ILE A 243 1.69 -11.82 -1.95
N GLU A 244 1.94 -11.44 -3.20
CA GLU A 244 1.13 -11.93 -4.32
C GLU A 244 1.45 -13.40 -4.55
N SER A 245 0.44 -14.19 -4.88
CA SER A 245 0.65 -15.56 -5.34
C SER A 245 1.32 -15.49 -6.71
N ASP A 246 2.64 -15.56 -6.74
CA ASP A 246 3.34 -15.93 -7.96
C ASP A 246 2.98 -17.40 -8.18
N GLY A 247 2.17 -17.72 -9.20
CA GLY A 247 1.71 -19.09 -9.52
C GLY A 247 2.81 -20.13 -9.80
N SER A 248 4.06 -19.86 -9.41
CA SER A 248 5.10 -20.83 -9.13
C SER A 248 4.93 -21.40 -7.73
N GLU A 249 4.61 -22.69 -7.66
CA GLU A 249 4.65 -23.51 -6.45
C GLU A 249 5.87 -23.16 -5.58
N GLU A 250 5.63 -22.62 -4.39
CA GLU A 250 6.64 -22.56 -3.34
C GLU A 250 6.91 -24.01 -2.92
N GLU A 251 7.99 -24.63 -3.42
CA GLU A 251 8.55 -25.83 -2.80
C GLU A 251 8.89 -25.48 -1.35
N GLU A 252 8.05 -25.97 -0.44
CA GLU A 252 8.35 -26.00 0.99
C GLU A 252 9.67 -26.76 1.15
N ALA A 253 10.72 -26.05 1.55
CA ALA A 253 11.93 -26.67 2.04
C ALA A 253 11.58 -27.24 3.42
N ASP A 254 11.16 -28.50 3.46
CA ASP A 254 11.11 -29.29 4.68
C ASP A 254 12.49 -29.21 5.36
N GLU A 255 12.51 -28.59 6.55
CA GLU A 255 13.60 -28.72 7.49
C GLU A 255 13.60 -30.17 8.00
N GLU A 256 14.30 -31.06 7.28
CA GLU A 256 14.75 -32.31 7.87
C GLU A 256 15.68 -32.00 9.04
N SER A 257 15.14 -32.24 10.23
CA SER A 257 15.89 -32.41 11.47
C SER A 257 16.84 -33.59 11.28
N VAL A 258 18.13 -33.30 11.14
CA VAL A 258 19.17 -34.31 11.28
C VAL A 258 19.63 -34.29 12.73
N GLU A 259 19.45 -35.45 13.38
CA GLU A 259 19.95 -35.82 14.71
C GLU A 259 21.43 -35.49 14.95
#